data_AF-W2W7J2-F1
#
_entry.id   AF-W2W7J2-F1
#
_cell.length_a   1.000
_cell.length_b   1.000
_cell.length_c   1.000
_cell.angle_alpha   90.00
_cell.angle_beta   90.00
_cell.angle_gamma   90.00
#
_symmetry.space_group_name_H-M   'P 1'
#
loop_
_entity.id
_entity.type
_entity.pdbx_description
1 polymer ?
#
loop_
_entity_poly.entity_id
_entity_poly.type
_entity_poly.pdbx_seq_one_letter_code
_entity_poly.pdbx_strand_id
1 'polypeptide(L)'
;MGSLLLEVKSQFAADGDHFDVSDNASAVRKLIGKTYGNTVQVKQDPFHVITRVSEKVKSKPARKFLCKQLKEVMYDVNQELRAPTDMETRLRDELSRIRIEELSCTEAESKGCIESNVQQIVRGDLMLSQTCTL
;
A
#
# COMPACT_ATOMS: atom_id res chain seq x y z
N MET A 1 16.31 5.39 19.11
CA MET A 1 15.05 4.83 18.54
C MET A 1 15.01 3.29 18.50
N GLY A 2 16.10 2.55 18.79
CA GLY A 2 16.07 1.08 18.75
C GLY A 2 15.53 0.36 20.02
N SER A 3 15.42 1.03 21.18
CA SER A 3 15.08 0.33 22.43
C SER A 3 13.62 -0.15 22.48
N LEU A 4 12.67 0.67 22.03
CA LEU A 4 11.24 0.33 22.08
C LEU A 4 10.88 -0.89 21.21
N LEU A 5 11.49 -1.03 20.04
CA LEU A 5 11.26 -2.19 19.17
C LEU A 5 11.92 -3.46 19.74
N LEU A 6 13.05 -3.33 20.44
CA LEU A 6 13.66 -4.48 21.10
C LEU A 6 12.83 -4.98 22.28
N GLU A 7 12.11 -4.10 22.99
CA GLU A 7 11.24 -4.47 24.12
C GLU A 7 10.09 -5.39 23.72
N VAL A 8 9.56 -5.24 22.51
CA VAL A 8 8.47 -6.08 22.00
C VAL A 8 8.97 -7.31 21.22
N LYS A 9 10.29 -7.48 21.07
CA LYS A 9 10.89 -8.57 20.28
C LYS A 9 10.46 -9.96 20.74
N SER A 10 10.29 -10.15 22.06
CA SER A 10 9.85 -11.43 22.62
C SER A 10 8.43 -11.82 22.20
N GLN A 11 7.60 -10.86 21.78
CA GLN A 11 6.24 -11.14 21.29
C GLN A 11 6.26 -11.85 19.92
N PHE A 12 7.33 -11.67 19.15
CA PHE A 12 7.53 -12.32 17.85
C PHE A 12 8.25 -13.68 17.95
N ALA A 13 8.39 -14.23 19.17
CA ALA A 13 8.98 -15.54 19.41
C ALA A 13 7.97 -16.69 19.37
N ALA A 14 6.67 -16.38 19.27
CA ALA A 14 5.61 -17.38 19.12
C ALA A 14 5.63 -18.01 17.71
N ASP A 15 5.04 -19.19 17.56
CA ASP A 15 4.89 -19.82 16.23
C ASP A 15 3.83 -19.06 15.42
N GLY A 16 4.20 -18.60 14.22
CA GLY A 16 3.30 -17.92 13.30
C GLY A 16 3.99 -16.88 12.40
N ASP A 17 3.27 -16.45 11.37
CA ASP A 17 3.70 -15.32 10.53
C ASP A 17 3.45 -14.00 11.28
N HIS A 18 4.50 -13.18 11.40
CA HIS A 18 4.41 -11.86 12.01
C HIS A 18 4.56 -10.78 10.96
N PHE A 19 3.76 -9.72 11.09
CA PHE A 19 3.72 -8.65 10.12
C PHE A 19 3.82 -7.28 10.79
N ASP A 20 4.58 -6.39 10.16
CA ASP A 20 4.56 -4.95 10.41
C ASP A 20 3.80 -4.29 9.25
N VAL A 21 2.60 -3.77 9.50
CA VAL A 21 1.82 -3.06 8.49
C VAL A 21 2.06 -1.57 8.66
N SER A 22 2.67 -0.95 7.65
CA SER A 22 3.03 0.45 7.67
C SER A 22 2.39 1.22 6.53
N ASP A 23 2.14 2.50 6.76
CA ASP A 23 1.84 3.44 5.70
C ASP A 23 3.03 3.54 4.73
N ASN A 24 4.29 3.47 5.17
CA ASN A 24 5.49 3.49 4.32
C ASN A 24 6.38 2.27 4.57
N ALA A 25 5.93 1.11 4.08
CA ALA A 25 6.62 -0.16 4.19
C ALA A 25 8.08 -0.09 3.68
N SER A 26 8.34 0.68 2.63
CA SER A 26 9.68 0.81 2.05
C SER A 26 10.67 1.50 2.99
N ALA A 27 10.21 2.53 3.73
CA ALA A 27 11.05 3.25 4.68
C ALA A 27 11.36 2.41 5.94
N VAL A 28 10.38 1.66 6.43
CA VAL A 28 10.52 0.91 7.69
C VAL A 28 11.17 -0.47 7.50
N ARG A 29 11.16 -1.04 6.29
CA ARG A 29 11.72 -2.38 6.00
C ARG A 29 13.15 -2.57 6.51
N LYS A 30 14.02 -1.57 6.34
CA LYS A 30 15.40 -1.62 6.81
C LYS A 30 15.51 -1.62 8.34
N LEU A 31 14.63 -0.90 9.03
CA LEU A 31 14.61 -0.83 10.50
C LEU A 31 14.10 -2.14 11.11
N ILE A 32 12.99 -2.67 10.57
CA ILE A 32 12.41 -3.95 11.00
C ILE A 32 13.41 -5.09 10.76
N GLY A 33 14.01 -5.16 9.57
CA GLY A 33 15.01 -6.18 9.26
C GLY A 33 16.25 -6.13 10.16
N LYS A 34 16.69 -4.93 10.58
CA LYS A 34 17.79 -4.79 11.54
C LYS A 34 17.42 -5.27 12.95
N THR A 35 16.17 -5.10 13.37
CA THR A 35 15.73 -5.39 14.74
C THR A 35 15.30 -6.84 14.91
N TYR A 36 14.52 -7.35 13.95
CA TYR A 36 13.85 -8.65 14.02
C TYR A 36 14.34 -9.64 12.96
N GLY A 37 15.28 -9.27 12.09
CA GLY A 37 15.72 -10.13 10.99
C GLY A 37 14.58 -10.42 10.02
N ASN A 38 14.42 -11.69 9.64
CA ASN A 38 13.37 -12.15 8.73
C ASN A 38 12.12 -12.65 9.47
N THR A 39 12.07 -12.53 10.81
CA THR A 39 10.95 -13.03 11.63
C THR A 39 9.68 -12.19 11.43
N VAL A 40 9.82 -10.91 11.09
CA VAL A 40 8.70 -10.00 10.85
C VAL A 40 8.71 -9.54 9.39
N GLN A 41 7.64 -9.82 8.67
CA GLN A 41 7.43 -9.38 7.29
C GLN A 41 6.86 -7.96 7.28
N VAL A 42 7.43 -7.07 6.47
CA VAL A 42 6.90 -5.70 6.35
C VAL A 42 5.91 -5.62 5.20
N LYS A 43 4.68 -5.23 5.54
CA LYS A 43 3.56 -5.06 4.64
C LYS A 43 3.12 -3.59 4.58
N GLN A 44 2.50 -3.25 3.47
CA GLN A 44 2.03 -1.94 3.12
C GLN A 44 0.51 -1.89 3.31
N ASP A 45 0.03 -0.83 3.96
CA ASP A 45 -1.40 -0.58 4.08
C ASP A 45 -2.00 -0.16 2.72
N PRO A 46 -3.00 -0.91 2.20
CA PRO A 46 -3.71 -0.58 0.96
C PRO A 46 -4.42 0.78 0.98
N PHE A 47 -4.91 1.23 2.13
CA PHE A 47 -5.57 2.54 2.26
C PHE A 47 -4.60 3.68 1.91
N HIS A 48 -3.36 3.56 2.37
CA HIS A 48 -2.32 4.53 2.10
C HIS A 48 -1.85 4.50 0.64
N VAL A 49 -1.89 3.34 -0.03
CA VAL A 49 -1.66 3.25 -1.48
C VAL A 49 -2.74 4.01 -2.25
N ILE A 50 -4.02 3.74 -1.95
CA ILE A 50 -5.16 4.44 -2.57
C ILE A 50 -5.02 5.95 -2.38
N THR A 51 -4.72 6.37 -1.15
CA THR A 51 -4.58 7.79 -0.80
C THR A 51 -3.49 8.45 -1.61
N ARG A 52 -2.26 7.91 -1.63
CA ARG A 52 -1.11 8.47 -2.37
C ARG A 52 -1.37 8.63 -3.86
N VAL A 53 -1.98 7.62 -4.48
CA VAL A 53 -2.29 7.64 -5.91
C VAL A 53 -3.36 8.70 -6.18
N SER A 54 -4.41 8.75 -5.34
CA SER A 54 -5.49 9.72 -5.49
C SER A 54 -5.03 11.18 -5.33
N GLU A 55 -4.06 11.44 -4.45
CA GLU A 55 -3.52 12.78 -4.20
C GLU A 55 -2.75 13.37 -5.39
N LYS A 56 -2.38 12.53 -6.37
CA LYS A 56 -1.81 12.98 -7.64
C LYS A 56 -2.82 13.67 -8.55
N VAL A 57 -4.11 13.68 -8.21
CA VAL A 57 -5.16 14.38 -8.96
C VAL A 57 -5.50 15.73 -8.32
N LYS A 58 -5.54 16.80 -9.13
CA LYS A 58 -5.80 18.19 -8.67
C LYS A 58 -7.20 18.37 -8.09
N SER A 59 -8.20 17.91 -8.83
CA SER A 59 -9.60 18.22 -8.56
C SER A 59 -10.14 17.36 -7.42
N LYS A 60 -10.70 17.99 -6.38
CA LYS A 60 -11.29 17.28 -5.23
C LYS A 60 -12.42 16.32 -5.65
N PRO A 61 -13.35 16.69 -6.55
CA PRO A 61 -14.32 15.74 -7.13
C PRO A 61 -13.66 14.56 -7.84
N ALA A 62 -12.67 14.80 -8.69
CA ALA A 62 -11.98 13.75 -9.45
C ALA A 62 -11.19 12.82 -8.52
N ARG A 63 -10.52 13.37 -7.50
CA ARG A 63 -9.85 12.59 -6.46
C ARG A 63 -10.81 11.70 -5.69
N LYS A 64 -11.97 12.23 -5.28
CA LYS A 64 -12.99 11.44 -4.57
C LYS A 64 -13.51 10.29 -5.45
N PHE A 65 -13.74 10.56 -6.73
CA PHE A 65 -14.15 9.54 -7.69
C PHE A 65 -13.06 8.47 -7.84
N LEU A 66 -11.81 8.88 -8.06
CA LEU A 66 -10.67 7.96 -8.17
C LEU A 66 -10.47 7.13 -6.90
N CYS A 67 -10.59 7.70 -5.69
CA CYS A 67 -10.53 6.92 -4.45
C CYS A 67 -11.55 5.78 -4.43
N LYS A 68 -12.77 6.01 -4.95
CA LYS A 68 -13.80 4.99 -5.02
C LYS A 68 -13.41 3.89 -6.02
N GLN A 69 -12.98 4.29 -7.22
CA GLN A 69 -12.52 3.36 -8.25
C GLN A 69 -11.35 2.50 -7.75
N LEU A 70 -10.37 3.12 -7.10
CA LEU A 70 -9.22 2.42 -6.55
C LEU A 70 -9.60 1.45 -5.43
N LYS A 71 -10.60 1.76 -4.59
CA LYS A 71 -11.15 0.76 -3.66
C LYS A 71 -11.74 -0.43 -4.42
N GLU A 72 -12.52 -0.17 -5.46
CA GLU A 72 -13.09 -1.20 -6.32
C GLU A 72 -12.03 -1.95 -7.16
N VAL A 73 -10.80 -1.46 -7.26
CA VAL A 73 -9.63 -2.13 -7.86
C VAL A 73 -8.90 -3.01 -6.84
N MET A 74 -8.75 -2.54 -5.61
CA MET A 74 -8.03 -3.26 -4.55
C MET A 74 -8.86 -4.38 -3.92
N TYR A 75 -10.15 -4.14 -3.72
CA TYR A 75 -11.04 -5.01 -2.94
C TYR A 75 -12.08 -5.71 -3.79
N ASP A 76 -12.26 -7.01 -3.56
CA ASP A 76 -13.35 -7.77 -4.15
C ASP A 76 -14.71 -7.46 -3.49
N VAL A 77 -15.76 -8.16 -3.93
CA VAL A 77 -17.12 -7.98 -3.40
C VAL A 77 -17.28 -8.41 -1.93
N ASN A 78 -16.35 -9.21 -1.42
CA ASN A 78 -16.31 -9.68 -0.04
C ASN A 78 -15.46 -8.74 0.85
N GLN A 79 -14.97 -7.62 0.31
CA GLN A 79 -14.05 -6.69 0.96
C GLN A 79 -12.67 -7.30 1.26
N GLU A 80 -12.30 -8.37 0.56
CA GLU A 80 -10.98 -8.97 0.63
C GLU A 80 -10.05 -8.36 -0.43
N LEU A 81 -8.75 -8.37 -0.17
CA LEU A 81 -7.78 -7.94 -1.18
C LEU A 81 -7.80 -8.90 -2.37
N ARG A 82 -7.89 -8.34 -3.57
CA ARG A 82 -7.75 -9.13 -4.79
C ARG A 82 -6.37 -9.73 -4.94
N ALA A 83 -6.27 -10.77 -5.74
CA ALA A 83 -4.99 -11.35 -6.13
C ALA A 83 -4.08 -10.28 -6.78
N PRO A 84 -2.76 -10.26 -6.48
CA PRO A 84 -1.82 -9.28 -7.02
C PRO A 84 -1.91 -9.04 -8.52
N THR A 85 -2.04 -10.09 -9.32
CA THR A 85 -2.11 -10.01 -10.79
C THR A 85 -3.37 -9.31 -11.29
N ASP A 86 -4.53 -9.58 -10.67
CA ASP A 86 -5.79 -8.93 -11.04
C ASP A 86 -5.78 -7.47 -10.60
N MET A 87 -5.25 -7.20 -9.39
CA MET A 87 -5.10 -5.86 -8.85
C MET A 87 -4.17 -5.00 -9.70
N GLU A 88 -3.01 -5.52 -10.13
CA GLU A 88 -2.11 -4.80 -11.04
C GLU A 88 -2.83 -4.42 -12.34
N THR A 89 -3.47 -5.39 -13.00
CA THR A 89 -4.12 -5.19 -14.30
C THR A 89 -5.18 -4.09 -14.20
N ARG A 90 -6.08 -4.21 -13.22
CA ARG A 90 -7.15 -3.24 -12.98
C ARG A 90 -6.62 -1.86 -12.58
N LEU A 91 -5.56 -1.81 -11.78
CA LEU A 91 -4.94 -0.55 -11.38
C LEU A 91 -4.36 0.18 -12.58
N ARG A 92 -3.63 -0.53 -13.45
CA ARG A 92 -3.07 0.06 -14.68
C ARG A 92 -4.19 0.56 -15.59
N ASP A 93 -5.25 -0.23 -15.77
CA ASP A 93 -6.40 0.15 -16.59
C ASP A 93 -7.11 1.40 -16.05
N GLU A 94 -7.38 1.48 -14.74
CA GLU A 94 -8.06 2.63 -14.14
C GLU A 94 -7.19 3.90 -14.23
N LEU A 95 -5.89 3.78 -13.96
CA LEU A 95 -4.97 4.92 -14.00
C LEU A 95 -4.66 5.41 -15.41
N SER A 96 -4.78 4.55 -16.43
CA SER A 96 -4.64 4.96 -17.84
C SER A 96 -5.69 5.97 -18.30
N ARG A 97 -6.80 6.10 -17.55
CA ARG A 97 -7.92 7.00 -17.85
C ARG A 97 -7.70 8.42 -17.34
N ILE A 98 -6.71 8.63 -16.47
CA ILE A 98 -6.40 9.95 -15.90
C ILE A 98 -5.64 10.76 -16.95
N ARG A 99 -6.16 11.94 -17.29
CA ARG A 99 -5.47 12.83 -18.24
C ARG A 99 -4.37 13.62 -17.55
N ILE A 100 -3.32 13.96 -18.29
CA ILE A 100 -2.15 14.69 -17.75
C ILE A 100 -2.57 16.04 -17.16
N GLU A 101 -3.56 16.70 -17.74
CA GLU A 101 -4.06 18.00 -17.26
C GLU A 101 -4.70 17.92 -15.86
N GLU A 102 -5.16 16.72 -15.47
CA GLU A 102 -5.81 16.44 -14.20
C GLU A 102 -4.81 16.18 -13.07
N LEU A 103 -3.51 16.01 -13.39
CA LEU A 103 -2.46 15.66 -12.44
C LEU A 103 -1.87 16.86 -11.68
N SER A 104 -1.86 16.81 -10.35
CA SER A 104 -1.28 17.85 -9.47
C SER A 104 0.24 17.92 -9.49
N CYS A 105 0.89 16.99 -10.16
CA CYS A 105 2.34 16.84 -10.26
C CYS A 105 2.75 16.58 -11.72
N THR A 106 4.06 16.46 -11.97
CA THR A 106 4.54 16.10 -13.31
C THR A 106 4.13 14.67 -13.67
N GLU A 107 4.03 14.39 -14.97
CA GLU A 107 3.76 13.02 -15.46
C GLU A 107 4.81 12.01 -14.95
N ALA A 108 6.08 12.42 -14.91
CA ALA A 108 7.16 11.58 -14.42
C ALA A 108 7.00 11.23 -12.93
N GLU A 109 6.63 12.20 -12.08
CA GLU A 109 6.36 11.96 -10.66
C GLU A 109 5.14 11.06 -10.44
N SER A 110 4.08 11.27 -11.23
CA SER A 110 2.89 10.42 -11.20
C SER A 110 3.25 8.99 -11.58
N LYS A 111 3.94 8.79 -12.70
CA LYS A 111 4.38 7.47 -13.17
C LYS A 111 5.31 6.78 -12.18
N GLY A 112 6.27 7.50 -11.61
CA GLY A 112 7.16 6.95 -10.57
C GLY A 112 6.40 6.50 -9.33
N CYS A 113 5.40 7.29 -8.90
CA CYS A 113 4.51 6.91 -7.80
C CYS A 113 3.73 5.64 -8.13
N ILE A 114 3.12 5.56 -9.32
CA ILE A 114 2.33 4.41 -9.77
C ILE A 114 3.21 3.16 -9.82
N GLU A 115 4.35 3.20 -10.49
CA GLU A 115 5.23 2.04 -10.63
C GLU A 115 5.74 1.54 -9.28
N SER A 116 6.07 2.44 -8.35
CA SER A 116 6.47 2.04 -7.00
C SER A 116 5.36 1.31 -6.25
N ASN A 117 4.11 1.72 -6.41
CA ASN A 117 2.97 1.05 -5.75
C ASN A 117 2.59 -0.26 -6.46
N VAL A 118 2.66 -0.30 -7.80
CA VAL A 118 2.45 -1.54 -8.57
C VAL A 118 3.47 -2.60 -8.17
N GLN A 119 4.75 -2.24 -8.03
CA GLN A 119 5.76 -3.18 -7.57
C GLN A 119 5.47 -3.75 -6.18
N GLN A 120 4.88 -2.96 -5.28
CA GLN A 120 4.45 -3.43 -3.96
C GLN A 120 3.28 -4.41 -4.07
N ILE A 121 2.30 -4.11 -4.92
CA ILE A 121 1.16 -4.99 -5.21
C ILE A 121 1.65 -6.33 -5.75
N VAL A 122 2.47 -6.32 -6.80
CA VAL A 122 2.97 -7.52 -7.49
C VAL A 122 3.77 -8.43 -6.56
N ARG A 123 4.50 -7.85 -5.59
CA ARG A 123 5.24 -8.62 -4.57
C ARG A 123 4.34 -9.24 -3.49
N GLY A 124 3.04 -8.95 -3.48
CA GLY A 124 2.14 -9.34 -2.39
C GLY A 124 2.49 -8.62 -1.09
N ASP A 125 3.04 -7.40 -1.18
CA ASP A 125 3.44 -6.61 -0.02
C ASP A 125 2.23 -5.89 0.62
N LEU A 126 1.04 -5.95 0.04
CA LEU A 126 -0.16 -5.40 0.65
C LEU A 126 -0.74 -6.33 1.71
N MET A 127 -1.15 -5.76 2.84
CA MET A 127 -1.92 -6.50 3.84
C MET A 127 -2.93 -5.59 4.53
N LEU A 128 -4.14 -6.11 4.74
CA LEU A 128 -5.10 -5.46 5.61
C LEU A 128 -4.61 -5.60 7.04
N SER A 129 -4.42 -4.48 7.74
CA SER A 129 -4.40 -4.56 9.20
C SER A 129 -5.79 -5.02 9.61
N GLN A 130 -5.91 -6.25 10.10
CA GLN A 130 -7.14 -6.72 10.75
C GLN A 130 -7.32 -5.93 12.06
N THR A 131 -7.74 -4.67 11.94
CA THR A 131 -8.16 -3.75 13.00
C THR A 131 -8.54 -2.42 12.37
N CYS A 132 -9.69 -2.39 11.69
CA CYS A 132 -10.56 -1.22 11.65
C CYS A 132 -11.91 -1.66 11.05
N THR A 133 -12.69 -2.38 11.85
CA THR A 133 -14.15 -2.25 11.77
C THR A 133 -14.45 -0.77 11.99
N LEU A 134 -14.92 -0.09 10.95
CA LEU A 134 -15.57 1.22 11.09
C LEU A 134 -16.91 1.04 11.80
#